data_AF-X1H9Y4-F1
#
_entry.id   AF-X1H9Y4-F1
#
_cell.length_a   1.000
_cell.length_b   1.000
_cell.length_c   1.000
_cell.angle_alpha   90.00
_cell.angle_beta   90.00
_cell.angle_gamma   90.00
#
_symmetry.space_group_name_H-M   'P 1'
#
loop_
_entity.id
_entity.type
_entity.pdbx_description
1 polymer ?
#
loop_
_entity_poly.entity_id
_entity_poly.type
_entity_poly.pdbx_seq_one_letter_code
_entity_poly.pdbx_strand_id
1 'polypeptide(L)'
;MLKIRGRIKLCEIEQGVYKIPLVLPASLEPQRQELDKTLVAAQKRLKDFAEKNGWEAFIKESFIDRAEIFDNKNKFDQTFLKLHDEKPSTKLPKTVSAALEKRIFIAVSPKLYSKNYPEGIEEKSFEKLITHEIAHRLHIRILNGDEHAMGPVWFFEGFAVYAAGQFEKSQAKLNSTE
;
A
#
# COMPACT_ATOMS: atom_id res chain seq x y z
N MET A 1 -30.20 -2.71 0.75
CA MET A 1 -29.75 -2.75 -0.66
C MET A 1 -28.67 -1.69 -0.85
N LEU A 2 -27.39 -2.05 -0.69
CA LEU A 2 -26.29 -1.11 -0.94
C LEU A 2 -26.18 -0.91 -2.46
N LYS A 3 -26.38 0.32 -2.93
CA LYS A 3 -26.05 0.69 -4.32
C LYS A 3 -24.55 0.50 -4.52
N ILE A 4 -24.16 -0.49 -5.31
CA ILE A 4 -22.78 -0.63 -5.80
C ILE A 4 -22.50 0.63 -6.61
N ARG A 5 -21.74 1.58 -6.05
CA ARG A 5 -21.25 2.73 -6.80
C ARG A 5 -20.44 2.19 -7.97
N GLY A 6 -20.79 2.59 -9.20
CA GLY A 6 -20.08 2.16 -10.39
C GLY A 6 -18.59 2.44 -10.29
N ARG A 7 -17.76 1.53 -10.81
CA ARG A 7 -16.29 1.66 -10.82
C ARG A 7 -15.90 3.02 -11.43
N ILE A 8 -14.99 3.73 -10.77
CA ILE A 8 -14.40 4.95 -11.34
C ILE A 8 -13.57 4.53 -12.56
N LYS A 9 -13.83 5.12 -13.72
CA LYS A 9 -13.01 4.89 -14.91
C LYS A 9 -11.67 5.60 -14.75
N LEU A 10 -10.64 4.84 -14.40
CA LEU A 10 -9.27 5.33 -14.27
C LEU A 10 -8.61 5.47 -15.64
N CYS A 11 -7.65 6.37 -15.74
CA CYS A 11 -6.79 6.49 -16.93
C CYS A 11 -5.66 5.47 -16.80
N GLU A 12 -5.67 4.44 -17.63
CA GLU A 12 -4.57 3.48 -17.73
C GLU A 12 -3.38 4.13 -18.44
N ILE A 13 -2.20 4.06 -17.82
CA ILE A 13 -0.95 4.60 -18.36
C ILE A 13 -0.28 3.53 -19.22
N GLU A 14 -0.25 2.32 -18.71
CA GLU A 14 0.20 1.09 -19.36
C GLU A 14 -0.55 -0.09 -18.70
N GLN A 15 -0.53 -1.27 -19.32
CA GLN A 15 -1.31 -2.42 -18.83
C GLN A 15 -1.06 -2.69 -17.34
N GLY A 16 -2.12 -2.59 -16.52
CA GLY A 16 -2.07 -2.83 -15.08
C GLY A 16 -1.49 -1.68 -14.24
N VAL A 17 -1.21 -0.53 -14.84
CA VAL A 17 -0.70 0.67 -14.16
C VAL A 17 -1.59 1.86 -14.50
N TYR A 18 -2.16 2.49 -13.48
CA TYR A 18 -3.18 3.52 -13.63
C TYR A 18 -2.74 4.85 -13.01
N LYS A 19 -3.23 5.94 -13.60
CA LYS A 19 -3.22 7.25 -12.96
C LYS A 19 -4.27 7.26 -11.85
N ILE A 20 -3.82 7.19 -10.61
CA ILE A 20 -4.68 7.19 -9.42
C ILE A 20 -5.01 8.63 -9.01
N PRO A 21 -6.29 9.00 -8.79
CA PRO A 21 -6.65 10.26 -8.18
C PRO A 21 -6.01 10.40 -6.79
N LEU A 22 -5.17 11.43 -6.62
CA LEU A 22 -4.45 11.69 -5.37
C LEU A 22 -5.07 12.88 -4.63
N VAL A 23 -5.54 12.64 -3.40
CA VAL A 23 -6.07 13.66 -2.49
C VAL A 23 -4.99 14.03 -1.47
N LEU A 24 -4.72 15.34 -1.36
CA LEU A 24 -3.68 15.88 -0.48
C LEU A 24 -4.24 17.04 0.36
N PRO A 25 -3.77 17.24 1.59
CA PRO A 25 -3.89 18.52 2.28
C PRO A 25 -3.02 19.58 1.59
N ALA A 26 -3.36 20.85 1.75
CA ALA A 26 -2.65 21.99 1.13
C ALA A 26 -1.14 22.00 1.41
N SER A 27 -0.72 21.50 2.58
CA SER A 27 0.68 21.38 2.98
C SER A 27 1.51 20.39 2.14
N LEU A 28 0.85 19.42 1.48
CA LEU A 28 1.50 18.40 0.64
C LEU A 28 1.30 18.66 -0.86
N GLU A 29 0.47 19.61 -1.26
CA GLU A 29 0.28 19.97 -2.67
C GLU A 29 1.59 20.29 -3.42
N PRO A 30 2.59 20.97 -2.82
CA PRO A 30 3.89 21.17 -3.48
C PRO A 30 4.62 19.87 -3.83
N GLN A 31 4.28 18.75 -3.19
CA GLN A 31 4.88 17.42 -3.42
C GLN A 31 4.02 16.55 -4.36
N ARG A 32 2.88 17.03 -4.87
CA ARG A 32 1.93 16.25 -5.67
C ARG A 32 2.58 15.47 -6.80
N GLN A 33 3.39 16.15 -7.61
CA GLN A 33 4.01 15.52 -8.79
C GLN A 33 4.93 14.35 -8.39
N GLU A 34 5.65 14.47 -7.28
CA GLU A 34 6.54 13.42 -6.79
C GLU A 34 5.76 12.25 -6.17
N LEU A 35 4.69 12.55 -5.44
CA LEU A 35 3.80 11.54 -4.88
C LEU A 35 3.04 10.78 -5.99
N ASP A 36 2.59 11.46 -7.04
CA ASP A 36 1.99 10.83 -8.23
C ASP A 36 2.98 9.89 -8.92
N LYS A 37 4.23 10.33 -9.11
CA LYS A 37 5.30 9.47 -9.65
C LYS A 37 5.55 8.26 -8.77
N THR A 38 5.54 8.45 -7.45
CA THR A 38 5.75 7.35 -6.48
C THR A 38 4.62 6.32 -6.53
N LEU A 39 3.36 6.76 -6.66
CA LEU A 39 2.21 5.85 -6.85
C LEU A 39 2.31 5.04 -8.14
N VAL A 40 2.76 5.66 -9.23
CA VAL A 40 2.99 4.96 -10.50
C VAL A 40 4.16 3.97 -10.35
N ALA A 41 5.25 4.36 -9.72
CA ALA A 41 6.41 3.51 -9.50
C ALA A 41 6.08 2.28 -8.63
N ALA A 42 5.26 2.45 -7.60
CA ALA A 42 4.79 1.34 -6.76
C ALA A 42 3.95 0.31 -7.53
N GLN A 43 3.05 0.78 -8.40
CA GLN A 43 2.28 -0.10 -9.29
C GLN A 43 3.20 -0.86 -10.26
N LYS A 44 4.18 -0.17 -10.86
CA LYS A 44 5.18 -0.78 -11.75
C LYS A 44 6.00 -1.85 -11.04
N ARG A 45 6.43 -1.58 -9.80
CA ARG A 45 7.15 -2.55 -8.97
C ARG A 45 6.34 -3.83 -8.74
N LEU A 46 5.06 -3.69 -8.37
CA LEU A 46 4.20 -4.87 -8.20
C LEU A 46 3.94 -5.58 -9.52
N LYS A 47 3.80 -4.84 -10.62
CA LYS A 47 3.66 -5.41 -11.96
C LYS A 47 4.85 -6.28 -12.32
N ASP A 48 6.08 -5.78 -12.13
CA ASP A 48 7.31 -6.54 -12.40
C ASP A 48 7.37 -7.82 -11.55
N PHE A 49 6.94 -7.74 -10.28
CA PHE A 49 6.84 -8.90 -9.40
C PHE A 49 5.81 -9.92 -9.91
N ALA A 50 4.62 -9.46 -10.31
CA ALA A 50 3.56 -10.33 -10.81
C ALA A 50 3.97 -11.02 -12.13
N GLU A 51 4.59 -10.30 -13.07
CA GLU A 51 5.06 -10.87 -14.34
C GLU A 51 6.13 -11.95 -14.14
N LYS A 52 7.08 -11.74 -13.22
CA LYS A 52 8.10 -12.75 -12.88
C LYS A 52 7.53 -14.05 -12.33
N ASN A 53 6.31 -14.01 -11.77
CA ASN A 53 5.64 -15.15 -11.15
C ASN A 53 4.47 -15.69 -12.00
N GLY A 54 4.24 -15.18 -13.21
CA GLY A 54 3.13 -15.61 -14.08
C GLY A 54 1.74 -15.16 -13.58
N TRP A 55 1.69 -14.01 -12.88
CA TRP A 55 0.50 -13.44 -12.26
C TRP A 55 -0.01 -12.16 -12.95
N GLU A 56 0.46 -11.88 -14.15
CA GLU A 56 0.12 -10.67 -14.91
C GLU A 56 -1.39 -10.52 -15.19
N ALA A 57 -2.13 -11.63 -15.21
CA ALA A 57 -3.59 -11.59 -15.35
C ALA A 57 -4.28 -10.92 -14.15
N PHE A 58 -3.73 -11.03 -12.94
CA PHE A 58 -4.34 -10.53 -11.71
C PHE A 58 -4.15 -9.02 -11.51
N ILE A 59 -3.24 -8.39 -12.25
CA ILE A 59 -2.97 -6.94 -12.17
C ILE A 59 -3.67 -6.15 -13.28
N LYS A 60 -4.41 -6.80 -14.19
CA LYS A 60 -5.16 -6.15 -15.30
C LYS A 60 -6.26 -5.19 -14.84
N GLU A 61 -6.68 -5.27 -13.59
CA GLU A 61 -7.63 -4.32 -13.00
C GLU A 61 -6.95 -3.60 -11.84
N SER A 62 -7.10 -2.27 -11.77
CA SER A 62 -6.59 -1.49 -10.63
C SER A 62 -7.09 -2.05 -9.30
N PHE A 63 -6.21 -2.05 -8.29
CA PHE A 63 -6.58 -2.31 -6.89
C PHE A 63 -7.06 -1.04 -6.17
N ILE A 64 -6.74 0.14 -6.71
CA ILE A 64 -6.95 1.44 -6.07
C ILE A 64 -7.84 2.31 -6.95
N ASP A 65 -8.90 2.88 -6.38
CA ASP A 65 -9.76 3.88 -7.03
C ASP A 65 -9.32 5.31 -6.69
N ARG A 66 -8.72 5.52 -5.51
CA ARG A 66 -8.10 6.78 -5.09
C ARG A 66 -7.05 6.58 -4.00
N ALA A 67 -6.13 7.54 -3.90
CA ALA A 67 -5.12 7.62 -2.86
C ALA A 67 -5.32 8.88 -2.02
N GLU A 68 -5.16 8.78 -0.70
CA GLU A 68 -5.22 9.91 0.24
C GLU A 68 -3.95 9.91 1.10
N ILE A 69 -3.15 10.98 1.05
CA ILE A 69 -1.91 11.10 1.84
C ILE A 69 -2.04 12.21 2.87
N PHE A 70 -1.80 11.88 4.13
CA PHE A 70 -2.06 12.74 5.28
C PHE A 70 -0.77 13.35 5.85
N ASP A 71 -0.79 14.65 6.12
CA ASP A 71 0.27 15.35 6.86
C ASP A 71 0.08 15.30 8.39
N ASN A 72 -0.97 14.63 8.85
CA ASN A 72 -1.38 14.55 10.25
C ASN A 72 -1.80 13.13 10.62
N LYS A 73 -1.10 12.52 11.59
CA LYS A 73 -1.35 11.14 12.05
C LYS A 73 -2.76 10.95 12.60
N ASN A 74 -3.33 11.92 13.32
CA ASN A 74 -4.67 11.78 13.89
C ASN A 74 -5.74 11.75 12.79
N LYS A 75 -5.58 12.54 11.71
CA LYS A 75 -6.50 12.49 10.56
C LYS A 75 -6.40 11.16 9.79
N PHE A 76 -5.18 10.65 9.64
CA PHE A 76 -4.94 9.32 9.09
C PHE A 76 -5.64 8.26 9.96
N ASP A 77 -5.44 8.27 11.27
CA ASP A 77 -6.02 7.30 12.21
C ASP A 77 -7.55 7.32 12.19
N GLN A 78 -8.15 8.50 12.20
CA GLN A 78 -9.60 8.65 12.08
C GLN A 78 -10.14 8.08 10.77
N THR A 79 -9.42 8.30 9.67
CA THR A 79 -9.79 7.74 8.35
C THR A 79 -9.62 6.22 8.33
N PHE A 80 -8.51 5.71 8.87
CA PHE A 80 -8.22 4.28 8.98
C PHE A 80 -9.34 3.57 9.75
N LEU A 81 -9.67 4.06 10.95
CA LEU A 81 -10.70 3.46 11.80
C LEU A 81 -12.07 3.48 11.11
N LYS A 82 -12.40 4.57 10.41
CA LYS A 82 -13.64 4.67 9.64
C LYS A 82 -13.68 3.67 8.48
N LEU A 83 -12.57 3.41 7.80
CA LEU A 83 -12.53 2.42 6.71
C LEU A 83 -12.72 0.99 7.22
N HIS A 84 -12.25 0.70 8.43
CA HIS A 84 -12.39 -0.62 9.06
C HIS A 84 -13.64 -0.79 9.92
N ASP A 85 -14.56 0.20 9.92
CA ASP A 85 -15.77 0.19 10.74
C ASP A 85 -15.46 0.04 12.26
N GLU A 86 -14.31 0.57 12.68
CA GLU A 86 -13.78 0.53 14.05
C GLU A 86 -14.20 1.74 14.89
N LYS A 87 -14.12 1.60 16.23
CA LYS A 87 -14.45 2.69 17.16
C LYS A 87 -13.47 3.88 16.99
N PRO A 88 -13.95 5.13 16.88
CA PRO A 88 -13.07 6.30 16.76
C PRO A 88 -12.11 6.53 17.95
N SER A 89 -12.38 5.92 19.10
CA SER A 89 -11.54 6.00 20.30
C SER A 89 -10.41 4.95 20.34
N THR A 90 -10.38 4.01 19.40
CA THR A 90 -9.31 3.01 19.29
C THR A 90 -7.97 3.70 19.02
N LYS A 91 -6.94 3.34 19.80
CA LYS A 91 -5.59 3.88 19.62
C LYS A 91 -4.80 2.98 18.69
N LEU A 92 -4.43 3.49 17.52
CA LEU A 92 -3.54 2.78 16.60
C LEU A 92 -2.07 2.95 17.02
N PRO A 93 -1.22 1.93 16.83
CA PRO A 93 0.21 2.09 16.96
C PRO A 93 0.73 3.24 16.08
N LYS A 94 1.78 3.92 16.56
CA LYS A 94 2.41 5.02 15.81
C LYS A 94 2.95 4.54 14.45
N THR A 95 3.35 3.27 14.37
CA THR A 95 3.96 2.63 13.20
C THR A 95 2.97 2.32 12.09
N VAL A 96 1.65 2.24 12.37
CA VAL A 96 0.64 2.11 11.30
C VAL A 96 0.68 3.36 10.43
N SER A 97 1.12 3.19 9.19
CA SER A 97 1.48 4.30 8.31
C SER A 97 0.80 4.27 6.94
N ALA A 98 0.23 3.13 6.55
CA ALA A 98 -0.54 2.98 5.33
C ALA A 98 -1.60 1.89 5.50
N ALA A 99 -2.56 1.86 4.58
CA ALA A 99 -3.53 0.79 4.39
C ALA A 99 -4.13 0.89 2.99
N LEU A 100 -4.53 -0.25 2.41
CA LEU A 100 -5.38 -0.29 1.22
C LEU A 100 -6.68 -1.05 1.50
N GLU A 101 -7.74 -0.31 1.82
CA GLU A 101 -9.04 -0.87 2.20
C GLU A 101 -10.16 -0.26 1.34
N LYS A 102 -11.17 -1.06 0.97
CA LYS A 102 -12.30 -0.61 0.13
C LYS A 102 -11.85 0.13 -1.15
N ARG A 103 -10.72 -0.32 -1.74
CA ARG A 103 -10.05 0.27 -2.93
C ARG A 103 -9.56 1.71 -2.72
N ILE A 104 -9.37 2.13 -1.47
CA ILE A 104 -8.85 3.45 -1.11
C ILE A 104 -7.50 3.22 -0.44
N PHE A 105 -6.44 3.69 -1.10
CA PHE A 105 -5.12 3.73 -0.47
C PHE A 105 -5.06 4.94 0.46
N ILE A 106 -4.72 4.73 1.73
CA ILE A 106 -4.44 5.81 2.66
C ILE A 106 -3.02 5.65 3.20
N ALA A 107 -2.31 6.76 3.38
CA ALA A 107 -1.01 6.76 4.05
C ALA A 107 -0.71 8.07 4.76
N VAL A 108 0.15 8.05 5.76
CA VAL A 108 0.81 9.27 6.22
C VAL A 108 1.83 9.74 5.18
N SER A 109 2.22 11.01 5.21
CA SER A 109 3.23 11.57 4.32
C SER A 109 4.58 10.87 4.47
N PRO A 110 5.46 10.90 3.45
CA PRO A 110 6.81 10.32 3.55
C PRO A 110 7.57 10.81 4.78
N LYS A 111 7.47 12.11 5.08
CA LYS A 111 8.09 12.72 6.27
C LYS A 111 7.55 12.15 7.59
N LEU A 112 6.23 11.94 7.68
CA LEU A 112 5.63 11.33 8.87
C LEU A 112 5.98 9.85 8.98
N TYR A 113 5.99 9.11 7.87
CA TYR A 113 6.40 7.72 7.83
C TYR A 113 7.82 7.56 8.40
N SER A 114 8.79 8.34 7.92
CA SER A 114 10.17 8.32 8.44
C SER A 114 10.28 8.71 9.92
N LYS A 115 9.39 9.58 10.41
CA LYS A 115 9.35 9.93 11.84
C LYS A 115 8.70 8.85 12.70
N ASN A 116 7.75 8.10 12.13
CA ASN A 116 6.97 7.10 12.83
C ASN A 116 7.68 5.75 12.92
N TYR A 117 8.41 5.38 11.87
CA TYR A 117 9.15 4.13 11.76
C TYR A 117 10.52 4.35 11.09
N PRO A 118 11.49 4.95 11.80
CA PRO A 118 12.85 5.18 11.28
C PRO A 118 13.55 3.91 10.79
N GLU A 119 13.29 2.77 11.43
CA GLU A 119 13.87 1.47 11.11
C GLU A 119 13.41 0.95 9.74
N GLY A 120 12.26 1.42 9.25
CA GLY A 120 11.73 1.12 7.91
C GLY A 120 12.29 2.00 6.80
N ILE A 121 13.26 2.88 7.10
CA ILE A 121 13.82 3.80 6.13
C ILE A 121 14.97 3.18 5.37
N GLU A 122 14.70 2.97 4.09
CA GLU A 122 15.62 2.53 3.05
C GLU A 122 15.39 3.32 1.76
N GLU A 123 16.22 3.06 0.76
CA GLU A 123 16.06 3.60 -0.58
C GLU A 123 14.65 3.27 -1.12
N LYS A 124 13.92 4.30 -1.59
CA LYS A 124 12.53 4.18 -2.08
C LYS A 124 11.55 3.59 -1.05
N SER A 125 11.82 3.68 0.25
CA SER A 125 10.98 3.10 1.31
C SER A 125 9.49 3.45 1.22
N PHE A 126 9.12 4.67 0.79
CA PHE A 126 7.72 5.05 0.62
C PHE A 126 7.06 4.38 -0.60
N GLU A 127 7.77 4.24 -1.72
CA GLU A 127 7.33 3.46 -2.89
C GLU A 127 7.11 1.99 -2.48
N LYS A 128 8.04 1.42 -1.72
CA LYS A 128 7.96 0.04 -1.23
C LYS A 128 6.81 -0.14 -0.23
N LEU A 129 6.55 0.83 0.65
CA LEU A 129 5.37 0.83 1.52
C LEU A 129 4.07 0.81 0.72
N ILE A 130 3.94 1.65 -0.32
CA ILE A 130 2.76 1.62 -1.19
C ILE A 130 2.64 0.25 -1.86
N THR A 131 3.76 -0.27 -2.38
CA THR A 131 3.80 -1.57 -3.07
C THR A 131 3.36 -2.71 -2.14
N HIS A 132 3.77 -2.67 -0.87
CA HIS A 132 3.39 -3.63 0.17
C HIS A 132 1.86 -3.69 0.33
N GLU A 133 1.20 -2.53 0.48
CA GLU A 133 -0.26 -2.48 0.61
C GLU A 133 -0.99 -3.00 -0.65
N ILE A 134 -0.46 -2.72 -1.85
CA ILE A 134 -1.02 -3.25 -3.09
C ILE A 134 -0.77 -4.77 -3.19
N ALA A 135 0.36 -5.27 -2.69
CA ALA A 135 0.70 -6.68 -2.69
C ALA A 135 -0.30 -7.52 -1.87
N HIS A 136 -0.82 -7.02 -0.74
CA HIS A 136 -1.92 -7.71 -0.04
C HIS A 136 -3.13 -7.92 -0.94
N ARG A 137 -3.51 -6.91 -1.76
CA ARG A 137 -4.63 -7.05 -2.69
C ARG A 137 -4.34 -7.99 -3.86
N LEU A 138 -3.08 -8.07 -4.31
CA LEU A 138 -2.66 -9.10 -5.26
C LEU A 138 -2.81 -10.50 -4.65
N HIS A 139 -2.33 -10.69 -3.41
CA HIS A 139 -2.41 -11.97 -2.70
C HIS A 139 -3.88 -12.44 -2.59
N ILE A 140 -4.77 -11.55 -2.15
CA ILE A 140 -6.21 -11.82 -2.08
C ILE A 140 -6.78 -12.20 -3.45
N ARG A 141 -6.37 -11.51 -4.52
CA ARG A 141 -6.88 -11.77 -5.86
C ARG A 141 -6.39 -13.10 -6.45
N ILE A 142 -5.14 -13.50 -6.16
CA ILE A 142 -4.62 -14.83 -6.51
C ILE A 142 -5.45 -15.93 -5.83
N LEU A 143 -5.93 -15.66 -4.61
CA LEU A 143 -6.80 -16.55 -3.85
C LEU A 143 -8.30 -16.39 -4.20
N ASN A 144 -8.61 -15.88 -5.40
CA ASN A 144 -9.98 -15.66 -5.88
C ASN A 144 -10.85 -14.78 -4.96
N GLY A 145 -10.22 -13.90 -4.17
CA GLY A 145 -10.91 -13.00 -3.24
C GLY A 145 -11.11 -13.57 -1.83
N ASP A 146 -10.59 -14.77 -1.53
CA ASP A 146 -10.71 -15.37 -0.19
C ASP A 146 -9.60 -14.84 0.75
N GLU A 147 -9.95 -13.85 1.57
CA GLU A 147 -9.04 -13.27 2.57
C GLU A 147 -8.69 -14.27 3.69
N HIS A 148 -9.55 -15.25 3.98
CA HIS A 148 -9.28 -16.28 4.99
C HIS A 148 -8.24 -17.31 4.51
N ALA A 149 -8.06 -17.43 3.19
CA ALA A 149 -7.06 -18.31 2.59
C ALA A 149 -5.64 -17.71 2.55
N MET A 150 -5.46 -16.46 2.99
CA MET A 150 -4.14 -15.78 3.01
C MET A 150 -3.12 -16.41 3.96
N GLY A 151 -3.57 -17.33 4.82
CA GLY A 151 -2.72 -17.98 5.80
C GLY A 151 -2.48 -17.12 7.06
N PRO A 152 -1.54 -17.54 7.93
CA PRO A 152 -1.23 -16.81 9.15
C PRO A 152 -0.56 -15.47 8.86
N VAL A 153 -0.61 -14.55 9.82
CA VAL A 153 -0.07 -13.16 9.71
C VAL A 153 1.33 -13.12 9.14
N TRP A 154 2.26 -13.93 9.66
CA TRP A 154 3.64 -13.93 9.19
C TRP A 154 3.77 -14.24 7.69
N PHE A 155 2.85 -15.02 7.13
CA PHE A 155 2.91 -15.44 5.73
C PHE A 155 2.45 -14.33 4.80
N PHE A 156 1.29 -13.72 5.04
CA PHE A 156 0.80 -12.67 4.15
C PHE A 156 1.54 -11.34 4.30
N GLU A 157 2.07 -11.03 5.49
CA GLU A 157 2.99 -9.91 5.70
C GLU A 157 4.33 -10.19 5.01
N GLY A 158 4.86 -11.42 5.15
CA GLY A 158 6.08 -11.85 4.46
C GLY A 158 5.95 -11.79 2.94
N PHE A 159 4.80 -12.18 2.39
CA PHE A 159 4.49 -12.03 0.97
C PHE A 159 4.57 -10.56 0.54
N ALA A 160 3.93 -9.65 1.28
CA ALA A 160 3.91 -8.23 0.94
C ALA A 160 5.32 -7.59 1.03
N VAL A 161 6.10 -7.94 2.05
CA VAL A 161 7.52 -7.56 2.19
C VAL A 161 8.34 -8.03 0.99
N TYR A 162 8.20 -9.31 0.61
CA TYR A 162 8.93 -9.90 -0.51
C TYR A 162 8.53 -9.27 -1.85
N ALA A 163 7.23 -9.12 -2.11
CA ALA A 163 6.70 -8.52 -3.33
C ALA A 163 7.10 -7.04 -3.48
N ALA A 164 7.18 -6.30 -2.37
CA ALA A 164 7.62 -4.92 -2.35
C ALA A 164 9.15 -4.76 -2.43
N GLY A 165 9.91 -5.85 -2.31
CA GLY A 165 11.37 -5.80 -2.19
C GLY A 165 11.82 -4.99 -0.96
N GLN A 166 11.04 -5.03 0.13
CA GLN A 166 11.42 -4.36 1.37
C GLN A 166 12.62 -5.06 2.01
N PHE A 167 13.59 -4.29 2.49
CA PHE A 167 14.77 -4.77 3.20
C PHE A 167 15.71 -5.70 2.39
N GLU A 168 15.70 -5.68 1.06
CA GLU A 168 16.58 -6.53 0.21
C GLU A 168 18.08 -6.40 0.54
N LYS A 169 18.51 -5.22 0.98
CA LYS A 169 19.91 -4.94 1.36
C LYS A 169 20.18 -5.19 2.85
N SER A 170 19.16 -5.50 3.64
CA SER A 170 19.29 -5.83 5.06
C SER A 170 19.81 -7.25 5.19
N GLN A 171 21.14 -7.40 5.25
CA GLN A 171 21.73 -8.66 5.64
C GLN A 171 21.46 -8.86 7.14
N ALA A 172 20.48 -9.69 7.47
CA ALA A 172 20.44 -10.29 8.79
C ALA A 172 21.73 -11.12 8.93
N LYS A 173 22.69 -10.63 9.73
CA LYS A 173 23.77 -11.48 10.21
C LYS A 173 23.12 -12.51 11.12
N LEU A 174 22.80 -13.68 10.57
CA LEU A 174 22.53 -14.85 11.38
C LEU A 174 23.82 -15.14 12.13
N ASN A 175 23.89 -14.74 13.40
CA ASN A 175 24.95 -15.20 14.28
C ASN A 175 24.71 -16.71 14.45
N SER A 176 25.52 -17.51 13.76
CA SER A 176 25.61 -18.95 14.01
C SER A 176 26.25 -19.13 15.39
N THR A 177 25.44 -19.11 16.44
CA THR A 177 25.78 -19.81 17.68
C THR A 177 25.20 -21.20 17.55
N GLU A 178 26.04 -22.12 17.06
CA GLU A 178 25.97 -23.54 17.42
C GLU A 178 26.33 -23.72 18.91
#